data_AF-A0A846Q1B8-F1
#
_entry.id   AF-A0A846Q1B8-F1
#
_cell.length_a   1.000
_cell.length_b   1.000
_cell.length_c   1.000
_cell.angle_alpha   90.00
_cell.angle_beta   90.00
_cell.angle_gamma   90.00
#
_symmetry.space_group_name_H-M   'P 1'
#
loop_
_entity.id
_entity.type
_entity.pdbx_description
1 polymer ?
#
loop_
_entity_poly.entity_id
_entity_poly.type
_entity_poly.pdbx_seq_one_letter_code
_entity_poly.pdbx_strand_id
1 'polypeptide(L)'
;MKGNLKALGGLTLFFVLALVLGGIVSYQAYQISPYPRFGEASLERFQSCSALTDAFKEAQQKAQSYYMVRGIQDLGVAVPMAAEAGKGVPAYSTTNIQVAGVDEADIVKTDGEYIYTLSTASYRYGEGGSKLIIAKAYPAEASEILSETTLENFYPQEMFIHGDYVLIFGSTRQEIPIYRETPPTPPGMARAEIMPYPYYPDFATIKIFDMSDRSDPELIRSVDFEGSYLSSRKIGPYVYFVINSYPKYHILEGGSDEDIIPLYRDAKKQDIGKNISFSKTCGCVDVQYFEPINPERFVTIASLSLEDPEAEINKEVVVGSGQNIYASLDNLYVAEMNYPFWFGVRSEEIPQEKTIVHKFSLDEGEVSHVGHMEAPG
;
A
#
# COMPACT_ATOMS: atom_id res chain seq x y z
N MET A 1 -51.42 7.99 -55.93
CA MET A 1 -50.53 7.32 -54.95
C MET A 1 -49.18 7.03 -55.61
N LYS A 2 -48.25 7.99 -55.63
CA LYS A 2 -46.82 7.76 -55.91
C LYS A 2 -46.04 8.81 -55.13
N GLY A 3 -45.86 8.57 -53.83
CA GLY A 3 -45.13 9.44 -52.93
C GLY A 3 -44.19 8.60 -52.07
N ASN A 4 -42.95 9.10 -51.93
CA ASN A 4 -42.03 8.82 -50.83
C ASN A 4 -41.47 7.38 -50.67
N LEU A 5 -40.75 6.87 -51.67
CA LEU A 5 -39.79 5.77 -51.45
C LEU A 5 -38.31 6.14 -51.65
N LYS A 6 -38.00 7.34 -52.16
CA LYS A 6 -36.61 7.77 -52.41
C LYS A 6 -35.94 8.49 -51.23
N ALA A 7 -36.71 8.98 -50.25
CA ALA A 7 -36.15 9.72 -49.11
C ALA A 7 -35.61 8.79 -48.00
N LEU A 8 -36.13 7.56 -47.88
CA LEU A 8 -35.76 6.64 -46.80
C LEU A 8 -34.34 6.09 -46.98
N GLY A 9 -33.95 5.70 -48.21
CA GLY A 9 -32.63 5.10 -48.48
C GLY A 9 -31.45 6.06 -48.32
N GLY A 10 -31.66 7.36 -48.52
CA GLY A 10 -30.62 8.38 -48.30
C GLY A 10 -30.32 8.60 -46.82
N LEU A 11 -31.36 8.55 -45.96
CA LEU A 11 -31.22 8.75 -44.52
C LEU A 11 -30.53 7.56 -43.84
N THR A 12 -30.85 6.33 -44.25
CA THR A 12 -30.21 5.12 -43.71
C THR A 12 -28.74 5.05 -44.11
N LEU A 13 -28.41 5.41 -45.36
CA LEU A 13 -27.02 5.44 -45.83
C LEU A 13 -26.19 6.49 -45.09
N PHE A 14 -26.76 7.68 -44.83
CA PHE A 14 -26.09 8.72 -44.03
C PHE A 14 -25.82 8.29 -42.59
N PHE A 15 -26.77 7.61 -41.94
CA PHE A 15 -26.58 7.11 -40.58
C PHE A 15 -25.50 6.03 -40.48
N VAL A 16 -25.48 5.09 -41.43
CA VAL A 16 -24.44 4.06 -41.48
C VAL A 16 -23.08 4.69 -41.75
N LEU A 17 -22.99 5.66 -42.67
CA LEU A 17 -21.73 6.36 -42.95
C LEU A 17 -21.24 7.17 -41.75
N ALA A 18 -22.15 7.82 -41.01
CA ALA A 18 -21.83 8.58 -39.81
C ALA A 18 -21.36 7.69 -38.65
N LEU A 19 -21.94 6.49 -38.49
CA LEU A 19 -21.48 5.51 -37.51
C LEU A 19 -20.13 4.91 -37.88
N VAL A 20 -19.89 4.63 -39.17
CA VAL A 20 -18.60 4.12 -39.65
C VAL A 20 -17.53 5.19 -39.54
N LEU A 21 -17.81 6.44 -39.93
CA LEU A 21 -16.87 7.56 -39.78
C LEU A 21 -16.63 7.91 -38.32
N GLY A 22 -17.68 7.88 -37.49
CA GLY A 22 -17.55 8.02 -36.03
C GLY A 22 -16.66 6.92 -35.45
N GLY A 23 -16.88 5.66 -35.83
CA GLY A 23 -16.04 4.53 -35.43
C GLY A 23 -14.60 4.65 -35.90
N ILE A 24 -14.35 5.12 -37.13
CA ILE A 24 -13.00 5.33 -37.67
C ILE A 24 -12.31 6.50 -36.96
N VAL A 25 -13.02 7.61 -36.71
CA VAL A 25 -12.47 8.77 -35.98
C VAL A 25 -12.19 8.40 -34.52
N SER A 26 -13.08 7.66 -33.86
CA SER A 26 -12.84 7.10 -32.53
C SER A 26 -11.68 6.12 -32.51
N TYR A 27 -11.56 5.26 -33.53
CA TYR A 27 -10.45 4.31 -33.66
C TYR A 27 -9.12 5.03 -33.93
N GLN A 28 -9.10 6.07 -34.76
CA GLN A 28 -7.89 6.85 -35.00
C GLN A 28 -7.53 7.74 -33.82
N ALA A 29 -8.51 8.35 -33.15
CA ALA A 29 -8.29 9.09 -31.90
C ALA A 29 -7.78 8.17 -30.78
N TYR A 30 -8.30 6.94 -30.70
CA TYR A 30 -7.76 5.89 -29.84
C TYR A 30 -6.29 5.63 -30.19
N GLN A 31 -5.98 5.37 -31.47
CA GLN A 31 -4.61 5.11 -31.95
C GLN A 31 -3.61 6.27 -31.77
N ILE A 32 -4.08 7.52 -31.76
CA ILE A 32 -3.22 8.73 -31.71
C ILE A 32 -3.12 9.31 -30.29
N SER A 33 -3.80 8.73 -29.29
CA SER A 33 -3.73 9.22 -27.91
C SER A 33 -2.27 9.26 -27.41
N PRO A 34 -1.74 10.44 -27.02
CA PRO A 34 -0.39 10.59 -26.51
C PRO A 34 -0.24 10.07 -25.07
N TYR A 35 -1.34 9.65 -24.44
CA TYR A 35 -1.34 9.10 -23.09
C TYR A 35 -1.02 7.60 -23.12
N PRO A 36 -0.12 7.13 -22.26
CA PRO A 36 0.10 5.70 -22.05
C PRO A 36 -1.25 5.02 -21.77
N ARG A 37 -1.54 3.93 -22.48
CA ARG A 37 -2.75 3.15 -22.23
C ARG A 37 -2.45 2.10 -21.18
N PHE A 38 -3.39 1.91 -20.25
CA PHE A 38 -3.41 0.68 -19.45
C PHE A 38 -3.65 -0.49 -20.40
N GLY A 39 -2.72 -1.44 -20.41
CA GLY A 39 -2.96 -2.71 -21.08
C GLY A 39 -4.01 -3.50 -20.30
N GLU A 40 -4.98 -4.09 -20.99
CA GLU A 40 -5.85 -5.14 -20.42
C GLU A 40 -5.02 -6.44 -20.28
N ALA A 41 -4.03 -6.43 -19.39
CA ALA A 41 -3.36 -7.64 -18.96
C ALA A 41 -4.04 -8.08 -17.66
N SER A 42 -4.78 -9.19 -17.73
CA SER A 42 -5.28 -9.85 -16.51
C SER A 42 -4.07 -10.23 -15.66
N LEU A 43 -4.12 -9.89 -14.38
CA LEU A 43 -3.10 -10.33 -13.44
C LEU A 43 -2.97 -11.85 -13.48
N GLU A 44 -1.72 -12.32 -13.59
CA GLU A 44 -1.44 -13.74 -13.51
C GLU A 44 -1.49 -14.19 -12.05
N ARG A 45 -1.79 -15.47 -11.86
CA ARG A 45 -1.82 -16.11 -10.54
C ARG A 45 -0.87 -17.28 -10.53
N PHE A 46 -0.25 -17.50 -9.38
CA PHE A 46 0.62 -18.65 -9.19
C PHE A 46 -0.19 -19.94 -9.24
N GLN A 47 0.38 -20.96 -9.88
CA GLN A 47 -0.26 -22.28 -9.99
C GLN A 47 -0.19 -23.07 -8.68
N SER A 48 0.72 -22.69 -7.76
CA SER A 48 0.92 -23.34 -6.46
C SER A 48 1.72 -22.47 -5.49
N CYS A 49 1.70 -22.81 -4.20
CA CYS A 49 2.55 -22.16 -3.19
C CYS A 49 4.05 -22.34 -3.47
N SER A 50 4.47 -23.49 -4.02
CA SER A 50 5.87 -23.70 -4.43
C SER A 50 6.25 -22.78 -5.58
N ALA A 51 5.40 -22.59 -6.60
CA ALA A 51 5.69 -21.68 -7.70
C ALA A 51 5.91 -20.24 -7.22
N LEU A 52 5.05 -19.77 -6.30
CA LEU A 52 5.21 -18.47 -5.63
C LEU A 52 6.54 -18.39 -4.87
N THR A 53 6.79 -19.37 -4.01
CA THR A 53 7.97 -19.40 -3.14
C THR A 53 9.27 -19.50 -3.95
N ASP A 54 9.29 -20.31 -5.00
CA ASP A 54 10.44 -20.49 -5.88
C ASP A 54 10.76 -19.21 -6.65
N ALA A 55 9.74 -18.47 -7.11
CA ALA A 55 9.93 -17.18 -7.76
C ALA A 55 10.62 -16.17 -6.83
N PHE A 56 10.19 -16.07 -5.57
CA PHE A 56 10.84 -15.22 -4.56
C PHE A 56 12.25 -15.69 -4.18
N LYS A 57 12.48 -17.01 -4.06
CA LYS A 57 13.81 -17.58 -3.81
C LYS A 57 14.78 -17.27 -4.95
N GLU A 58 14.33 -17.41 -6.20
CA GLU A 58 15.14 -17.10 -7.38
C GLU A 58 15.50 -15.61 -7.43
N ALA A 59 14.53 -14.72 -7.19
CA ALA A 59 14.76 -13.28 -7.12
C ALA A 59 15.75 -12.92 -6.02
N GLN A 60 15.61 -13.51 -4.82
CA GLN A 60 16.53 -13.30 -3.72
C GLN A 60 17.95 -13.77 -4.05
N GLN A 61 18.11 -14.95 -4.65
CA GLN A 61 19.42 -15.48 -5.05
C GLN A 61 20.10 -14.57 -6.08
N LYS A 62 19.34 -14.08 -7.08
CA LYS A 62 19.83 -13.09 -8.06
C LYS A 62 20.32 -11.82 -7.34
N ALA A 63 19.53 -11.26 -6.43
CA ALA A 63 19.90 -10.07 -5.67
C ALA A 63 21.15 -10.28 -4.79
N GLN A 64 21.25 -11.41 -4.08
CA GLN A 64 22.41 -11.73 -3.23
C GLN A 64 23.70 -11.90 -4.05
N SER A 65 23.62 -12.58 -5.20
CA SER A 65 24.77 -12.74 -6.11
C SER A 65 25.29 -11.39 -6.60
N TYR A 66 24.40 -10.41 -6.83
CA TYR A 66 24.75 -9.05 -7.21
C TYR A 66 25.51 -8.31 -6.09
N TYR A 67 24.99 -8.27 -4.85
CA TYR A 67 25.68 -7.58 -3.75
C TYR A 67 27.06 -8.17 -3.46
N MET A 68 27.24 -9.48 -3.68
CA MET A 68 28.54 -10.13 -3.59
C MET A 68 29.48 -9.65 -4.71
N VAL A 69 29.02 -9.60 -5.96
CA VAL A 69 29.82 -9.12 -7.10
C VAL A 69 30.15 -7.63 -6.98
N ARG A 70 29.18 -6.79 -6.61
CA ARG A 70 29.36 -5.35 -6.39
C ARG A 70 30.28 -5.08 -5.20
N GLY A 71 30.13 -5.81 -4.08
CA GLY A 71 31.01 -5.70 -2.93
C GLY A 71 32.47 -6.03 -3.27
N ILE A 72 32.71 -6.98 -4.20
CA ILE A 72 34.05 -7.27 -4.73
C ILE A 72 34.55 -6.14 -5.65
N GLN A 73 33.67 -5.49 -6.42
CA GLN A 73 34.03 -4.38 -7.32
C GLN A 73 34.30 -3.05 -6.57
N ASP A 74 33.52 -2.73 -5.53
CA ASP A 74 33.66 -1.52 -4.71
C ASP A 74 34.92 -1.55 -3.82
N LEU A 75 35.45 -2.75 -3.53
CA LEU A 75 36.79 -2.90 -2.91
C LEU A 75 37.93 -2.48 -3.86
N GLY A 76 37.66 -2.21 -5.14
CA GLY A 76 38.64 -1.82 -6.15
C GLY A 76 38.60 -0.37 -6.64
N VAL A 77 37.55 0.41 -6.34
CA VAL A 77 37.42 1.78 -6.89
C VAL A 77 36.76 2.72 -5.88
N ALA A 78 37.54 3.63 -5.30
CA ALA A 78 37.01 4.77 -4.56
C ALA A 78 36.50 5.83 -5.56
N VAL A 79 35.19 6.01 -5.66
CA VAL A 79 34.57 7.09 -6.44
C VAL A 79 34.29 8.26 -5.49
N PRO A 80 34.81 9.47 -5.74
CA PRO A 80 34.47 10.63 -4.93
C PRO A 80 33.02 11.05 -5.22
N MET A 81 32.20 11.11 -4.17
CA MET A 81 30.83 11.57 -4.22
C MET A 81 30.82 13.11 -4.09
N ALA A 82 30.49 13.81 -5.18
CA ALA A 82 30.28 15.25 -5.16
C ALA A 82 28.87 15.54 -4.61
N ALA A 83 28.79 16.29 -3.51
CA ALA A 83 27.53 16.77 -2.96
C ALA A 83 27.13 18.08 -3.65
N GLU A 84 26.04 18.07 -4.41
CA GLU A 84 25.37 19.31 -4.81
C GLU A 84 24.35 19.73 -3.75
N ALA A 85 24.56 20.93 -3.20
CA ALA A 85 23.62 21.58 -2.31
C ALA A 85 22.53 22.29 -3.13
N GLY A 86 21.37 21.65 -3.26
CA GLY A 86 20.16 22.29 -3.78
C GLY A 86 19.67 23.38 -2.82
N LYS A 87 19.55 24.62 -3.30
CA LYS A 87 18.95 25.73 -2.55
C LYS A 87 17.47 25.43 -2.29
N GLY A 88 17.10 25.34 -1.02
CA GLY A 88 15.73 25.18 -0.57
C GLY A 88 14.86 26.37 -1.01
N VAL A 89 13.89 26.08 -1.87
CA VAL A 89 12.70 26.92 -2.04
C VAL A 89 11.79 26.58 -0.87
N PRO A 90 11.20 27.56 -0.14
CA PRO A 90 10.14 27.25 0.81
C PRO A 90 8.95 26.70 0.01
N ALA A 91 8.76 25.39 0.07
CA ALA A 91 7.57 24.74 -0.46
C ALA A 91 6.43 25.03 0.52
N TYR A 92 5.50 25.90 0.14
CA TYR A 92 4.19 25.92 0.75
C TYR A 92 3.29 25.04 -0.13
N SER A 93 2.75 23.97 0.45
CA SER A 93 1.74 23.16 -0.21
C SER A 93 0.42 23.91 -0.13
N THR A 94 -0.23 24.10 -1.27
CA THR A 94 -1.66 24.42 -1.29
C THR A 94 -2.40 23.09 -1.14
N THR A 95 -3.30 23.00 -0.16
CA THR A 95 -4.17 21.82 0.05
C THR A 95 -5.19 21.76 -1.07
N ASN A 96 -4.76 21.31 -2.26
CA ASN A 96 -5.68 20.97 -3.32
C ASN A 96 -6.18 19.56 -3.03
N ILE A 97 -7.44 19.44 -2.60
CA ILE A 97 -8.14 18.15 -2.59
C ILE A 97 -7.95 17.56 -3.99
N GLN A 98 -7.21 16.45 -4.09
CA GLN A 98 -6.69 15.98 -5.37
C GLN A 98 -7.83 15.59 -6.33
N VAL A 99 -8.98 15.15 -5.79
CA VAL A 99 -10.24 14.88 -6.50
C VAL A 99 -11.43 15.10 -5.55
N ALA A 100 -12.47 15.80 -5.99
CA ALA A 100 -13.69 15.98 -5.19
C ALA A 100 -14.32 14.62 -4.82
N GLY A 101 -14.60 14.42 -3.53
CA GLY A 101 -15.16 13.16 -3.01
C GLY A 101 -14.13 12.09 -2.62
N VAL A 102 -12.84 12.34 -2.89
CA VAL A 102 -11.72 11.53 -2.41
C VAL A 102 -11.02 12.29 -1.28
N ASP A 103 -11.03 11.72 -0.08
CA ASP A 103 -10.43 12.29 1.13
C ASP A 103 -9.08 11.60 1.42
N GLU A 104 -8.10 12.38 1.90
CA GLU A 104 -6.76 11.92 2.27
C GLU A 104 -6.63 11.94 3.80
N ALA A 105 -5.98 10.95 4.40
CA ALA A 105 -5.81 10.94 5.85
C ALA A 105 -4.86 12.07 6.29
N ASP A 106 -5.04 12.56 7.52
CA ASP A 106 -4.20 13.63 8.08
C ASP A 106 -4.05 13.45 9.60
N ILE A 107 -3.05 14.07 10.21
CA ILE A 107 -2.85 14.12 11.66
C ILE A 107 -3.85 15.04 12.37
N VAL A 108 -4.46 15.97 11.64
CA VAL A 108 -5.49 16.88 12.15
C VAL A 108 -6.72 16.81 11.25
N LYS A 109 -7.89 16.57 11.85
CA LYS A 109 -9.19 16.52 11.16
C LYS A 109 -10.22 17.35 11.92
N THR A 110 -11.30 17.74 11.25
CA THR A 110 -12.42 18.46 11.89
C THR A 110 -13.75 18.09 11.26
N ASP A 111 -14.79 17.96 12.09
CA ASP A 111 -16.20 17.78 11.66
C ASP A 111 -16.97 19.12 11.65
N GLY A 112 -16.28 20.24 11.90
CA GLY A 112 -16.85 21.59 11.99
C GLY A 112 -17.18 22.04 13.41
N GLU A 113 -17.43 21.13 14.35
CA GLU A 113 -17.63 21.45 15.78
C GLU A 113 -16.40 21.09 16.61
N TYR A 114 -15.74 19.99 16.25
CA TYR A 114 -14.59 19.44 16.95
C TYR A 114 -13.34 19.42 16.06
N ILE A 115 -12.18 19.53 16.70
CA ILE A 115 -10.87 19.28 16.09
C ILE A 115 -10.30 18.02 16.74
N TYR A 116 -9.88 17.10 15.88
CA TYR A 116 -9.24 15.85 16.23
C TYR A 116 -7.76 15.99 15.91
N THR A 117 -6.87 15.64 16.84
CA THR A 117 -5.42 15.73 16.65
C THR A 117 -4.73 14.47 17.15
N LEU A 118 -3.82 13.94 16.33
CA LEU A 118 -2.92 12.86 16.72
C LEU A 118 -1.61 13.46 17.25
N SER A 119 -1.25 13.11 18.48
CA SER A 119 0.03 13.46 19.09
C SER A 119 0.88 12.21 19.23
N THR A 120 1.98 12.12 18.49
CA THR A 120 2.88 10.95 18.52
C THR A 120 3.99 11.16 19.53
N ALA A 121 4.13 10.21 20.47
CA ALA A 121 5.22 10.25 21.44
C ALA A 121 6.54 9.73 20.84
N SER A 122 7.65 10.35 21.23
CA SER A 122 8.99 9.89 20.82
C SER A 122 9.40 8.66 21.62
N TYR A 123 9.80 7.60 20.90
CA TYR A 123 10.39 6.38 21.47
C TYR A 123 11.61 6.65 22.38
N ARG A 124 12.34 7.75 22.15
CA ARG A 124 13.65 7.98 22.77
C ARG A 124 13.63 8.51 24.21
N TYR A 125 12.48 8.96 24.72
CA TYR A 125 12.47 9.71 25.99
C TYR A 125 11.42 9.28 27.03
N GLY A 126 10.71 8.17 26.82
CA GLY A 126 10.06 7.42 27.91
C GLY A 126 8.92 8.13 28.68
N GLU A 127 8.51 9.34 28.31
CA GLU A 127 7.42 10.05 28.99
C GLU A 127 6.37 10.55 27.99
N GLY A 128 5.11 10.18 28.28
CA GLY A 128 3.93 10.44 27.46
C GLY A 128 3.73 9.37 26.39
N GLY A 129 2.60 8.66 26.41
CA GLY A 129 2.18 7.82 25.28
C GLY A 129 1.69 8.69 24.12
N SER A 130 1.56 8.11 22.93
CA SER A 130 0.83 8.76 21.83
C SER A 130 -0.62 9.02 22.27
N LYS A 131 -1.28 10.04 21.72
CA LYS A 131 -2.65 10.43 22.11
C LYS A 131 -3.51 10.77 20.91
N LEU A 132 -4.81 10.47 21.02
CA LEU A 132 -5.88 11.12 20.29
C LEU A 132 -6.43 12.23 21.17
N ILE A 133 -6.42 13.47 20.67
CA ILE A 133 -6.93 14.65 21.38
C ILE A 133 -8.16 15.13 20.63
N ILE A 134 -9.26 15.30 21.34
CA ILE A 134 -10.50 15.88 20.80
C ILE A 134 -10.76 17.19 21.53
N ALA A 135 -10.78 18.28 20.78
CA ALA A 135 -11.09 19.61 21.29
C ALA A 135 -12.39 20.11 20.69
N LYS A 136 -13.25 20.72 21.51
CA LYS A 136 -14.34 21.52 21.01
C LYS A 136 -13.76 22.80 20.43
N ALA A 137 -14.06 23.08 19.17
CA ALA A 137 -13.52 24.23 18.44
C ALA A 137 -14.58 25.28 18.09
N TYR A 138 -15.86 24.89 18.08
CA TYR A 138 -16.98 25.79 17.81
C TYR A 138 -18.12 25.62 18.85
N PRO A 139 -18.73 26.72 19.32
CA PRO A 139 -18.31 28.11 19.12
C PRO A 139 -16.99 28.40 19.84
N ALA A 140 -16.21 29.36 19.35
CA ALA A 140 -14.85 29.62 19.81
C ALA A 140 -14.78 29.97 21.31
N GLU A 141 -15.83 30.58 21.86
CA GLU A 141 -15.94 30.93 23.28
C GLU A 141 -16.10 29.72 24.20
N ALA A 142 -16.48 28.57 23.65
CA ALA A 142 -16.59 27.29 24.34
C ALA A 142 -15.45 26.33 23.97
N SER A 143 -14.33 26.85 23.45
CA SER A 143 -13.22 26.01 23.05
C SER A 143 -12.51 25.42 24.26
N GLU A 144 -12.48 24.10 24.31
CA GLU A 144 -11.82 23.33 25.37
C GLU A 144 -11.34 21.98 24.84
N ILE A 145 -10.35 21.40 25.51
CA ILE A 145 -9.97 20.00 25.29
C ILE A 145 -11.04 19.14 25.97
N LEU A 146 -11.78 18.37 25.17
CA LEU A 146 -12.85 17.51 25.65
C LEU A 146 -12.32 16.15 26.10
N SER A 147 -11.38 15.57 25.36
CA SER A 147 -10.78 14.29 25.69
C SER A 147 -9.32 14.17 25.25
N GLU A 148 -8.57 13.37 26.00
CA GLU A 148 -7.21 12.93 25.68
C GLU A 148 -7.11 11.41 25.85
N THR A 149 -7.38 10.67 24.78
CA THR A 149 -7.30 9.20 24.77
C THR A 149 -5.85 8.75 24.55
N THR A 150 -5.30 7.99 25.49
CA THR A 150 -3.94 7.44 25.35
C THR A 150 -3.94 6.25 24.40
N LEU A 151 -2.99 6.26 23.46
CA LEU A 151 -2.78 5.24 22.44
C LEU A 151 -1.59 4.36 22.84
N GLU A 152 -1.86 3.31 23.61
CA GLU A 152 -0.83 2.42 24.15
C GLU A 152 -0.11 1.63 23.05
N ASN A 153 1.23 1.59 23.15
CA ASN A 153 2.14 0.91 22.22
C ASN A 153 1.85 1.17 20.72
N PHE A 154 1.33 2.34 20.40
CA PHE A 154 0.90 2.68 19.05
C PHE A 154 1.48 4.03 18.64
N TYR A 155 2.03 4.06 17.43
CA TYR A 155 2.63 5.25 16.83
C TYR A 155 1.71 5.72 15.70
N PRO A 156 0.75 6.61 16.00
CA PRO A 156 -0.20 7.07 15.02
C PRO A 156 0.51 7.93 13.96
N GLN A 157 0.02 7.84 12.73
CA GLN A 157 0.56 8.53 11.55
C GLN A 157 -0.47 9.48 10.96
N GLU A 158 -1.71 9.03 10.77
CA GLU A 158 -2.78 9.82 10.17
C GLU A 158 -4.14 9.18 10.47
N MET A 159 -5.23 9.94 10.28
CA MET A 159 -6.58 9.49 10.55
C MET A 159 -7.62 9.96 9.54
N PHE A 160 -8.75 9.25 9.55
CA PHE A 160 -10.02 9.69 9.00
C PHE A 160 -11.06 9.84 10.10
N ILE A 161 -12.02 10.74 9.84
CA ILE A 161 -13.26 10.85 10.61
C ILE A 161 -14.45 10.55 9.70
N HIS A 162 -15.43 9.83 10.22
CA HIS A 162 -16.68 9.55 9.52
C HIS A 162 -17.81 9.35 10.54
N GLY A 163 -18.74 10.32 10.61
CA GLY A 163 -19.79 10.31 11.62
C GLY A 163 -19.20 10.29 13.03
N ASP A 164 -19.54 9.27 13.80
CA ASP A 164 -19.04 9.05 15.16
C ASP A 164 -17.81 8.13 15.21
N TYR A 165 -17.16 7.84 14.08
CA TYR A 165 -15.96 7.00 14.04
C TYR A 165 -14.71 7.79 13.69
N VAL A 166 -13.62 7.48 14.39
CA VAL A 166 -12.26 7.85 13.97
C VAL A 166 -11.48 6.57 13.67
N LEU A 167 -10.88 6.55 12.48
CA LEU A 167 -9.95 5.50 12.08
C LEU A 167 -8.56 6.09 12.08
N ILE A 168 -7.62 5.44 12.77
CA ILE A 168 -6.24 5.88 12.92
C ILE A 168 -5.31 4.83 12.32
N PHE A 169 -4.49 5.24 11.36
CA PHE A 169 -3.37 4.47 10.86
C PHE A 169 -2.11 4.75 11.68
N GLY A 170 -1.30 3.73 11.86
CA GLY A 170 -0.01 3.87 12.52
C GLY A 170 0.77 2.58 12.52
N SER A 171 1.75 2.48 13.41
CA SER A 171 2.48 1.24 13.62
C SER A 171 2.46 0.80 15.07
N THR A 172 2.48 -0.52 15.25
CA THR A 172 2.72 -1.16 16.54
C THR A 172 4.04 -1.91 16.45
N ARG A 173 4.87 -1.77 17.48
CA ARG A 173 6.04 -2.65 17.65
C ARG A 173 5.65 -3.82 18.53
N GLN A 174 5.77 -5.02 17.99
CA GLN A 174 5.69 -6.24 18.79
C GLN A 174 7.09 -6.78 19.00
N GLU A 175 7.43 -7.09 20.26
CA GLU A 175 8.66 -7.82 20.54
C GLU A 175 8.44 -9.28 20.13
N ILE A 176 9.08 -9.71 19.04
CA ILE A 176 9.17 -11.14 18.73
C ILE A 176 10.60 -11.58 19.02
N PRO A 177 10.84 -12.37 20.10
CA PRO A 177 12.15 -12.95 20.31
C PRO A 177 12.44 -13.95 19.19
N ILE A 178 13.26 -13.55 18.21
CA ILE A 178 13.77 -14.48 17.20
C ILE A 178 14.91 -15.27 17.84
N TYR A 179 14.62 -16.52 18.18
CA TYR A 179 15.64 -17.52 18.44
C TYR A 179 16.22 -17.98 17.10
N ARG A 180 17.25 -17.30 16.60
CA ARG A 180 18.06 -17.87 15.51
C ARG A 180 18.75 -19.11 16.05
N GLU A 181 18.43 -20.28 15.51
CA GLU A 181 19.32 -21.43 15.67
C GLU A 181 20.69 -21.02 15.14
N THR A 182 21.70 -21.11 16.00
CA THR A 182 23.06 -20.72 15.64
C THR A 182 23.55 -21.73 14.58
N PRO A 183 24.03 -21.29 13.41
CA PRO A 183 24.62 -22.21 12.45
C PRO A 183 25.70 -23.05 13.15
N PRO A 184 25.85 -24.35 12.83
CA PRO A 184 26.86 -25.19 13.44
C PRO A 184 28.23 -24.55 13.24
N THR A 185 28.91 -24.26 14.35
CA THR A 185 30.25 -23.65 14.34
C THR A 185 31.20 -24.57 13.57
N PRO A 186 31.90 -24.11 12.51
CA PRO A 186 32.92 -24.91 11.85
C PRO A 186 34.00 -25.36 12.85
N PRO A 187 34.57 -26.57 12.71
CA PRO A 187 35.60 -27.06 13.63
C PRO A 187 36.79 -26.09 13.70
N GLY A 188 37.14 -25.62 14.90
CA GLY A 188 38.30 -24.76 15.15
C GLY A 188 38.03 -23.26 15.29
N MET A 189 36.77 -22.80 15.21
CA MET A 189 36.40 -21.41 15.54
C MET A 189 35.78 -21.31 16.94
N ALA A 190 36.12 -20.25 17.67
CA ALA A 190 35.49 -19.94 18.94
C ALA A 190 34.01 -19.59 18.74
N ARG A 191 33.15 -20.09 19.63
CA ARG A 191 31.71 -19.84 19.64
C ARG A 191 31.49 -18.33 19.80
N ALA A 192 31.03 -17.65 18.76
CA ALA A 192 30.46 -16.32 18.94
C ALA A 192 29.13 -16.53 19.66
N GLU A 193 29.06 -16.19 20.95
CA GLU A 193 27.79 -16.06 21.66
C GLU A 193 27.06 -14.85 21.05
N ILE A 194 26.39 -15.06 19.91
CA ILE A 194 25.53 -14.05 19.31
C ILE A 194 24.31 -13.96 20.21
N MET A 195 24.30 -12.97 21.11
CA MET A 195 23.10 -12.61 21.87
C MET A 195 21.95 -12.40 20.86
N PRO A 196 20.78 -13.06 21.03
CA PRO A 196 19.67 -12.90 20.10
C PRO A 196 19.30 -11.40 20.06
N TYR A 197 19.51 -10.78 18.91
CA TYR A 197 19.11 -9.39 18.71
C TYR A 197 17.59 -9.37 18.56
N PRO A 198 16.84 -8.69 19.44
CA PRO A 198 15.40 -8.63 19.34
C PRO A 198 15.04 -8.00 17.99
N TYR A 199 14.30 -8.75 17.18
CA TYR A 199 13.73 -8.26 15.94
C TYR A 199 12.33 -7.76 16.25
N TYR A 200 12.08 -6.49 15.94
CA TYR A 200 10.78 -5.88 16.08
C TYR A 200 10.18 -5.81 14.68
N PRO A 201 9.36 -6.77 14.24
CA PRO A 201 8.58 -6.56 13.03
C PRO A 201 7.69 -5.35 13.25
N ASP A 202 7.80 -4.37 12.35
CA ASP A 202 6.85 -3.28 12.29
C ASP A 202 5.55 -3.84 11.67
N PHE A 203 4.44 -3.65 12.38
CA PHE A 203 3.10 -3.92 11.87
C PHE A 203 2.44 -2.59 11.52
N ALA A 204 1.80 -2.54 10.36
CA ALA A 204 0.84 -1.51 10.04
C ALA A 204 -0.43 -1.80 10.85
N THR A 205 -0.74 -0.91 11.79
CA THR A 205 -1.89 -1.08 12.68
C THR A 205 -2.93 -0.02 12.37
N ILE A 206 -4.17 -0.46 12.20
CA ILE A 206 -5.35 0.37 12.00
C ILE A 206 -6.23 0.22 13.23
N LYS A 207 -6.60 1.33 13.87
CA LYS A 207 -7.50 1.35 15.02
C LYS A 207 -8.76 2.14 14.71
N ILE A 208 -9.93 1.59 15.02
CA ILE A 208 -11.22 2.28 14.89
C ILE A 208 -11.75 2.55 16.30
N PHE A 209 -12.03 3.81 16.60
CA PHE A 209 -12.68 4.23 17.84
C PHE A 209 -14.09 4.71 17.54
N ASP A 210 -15.03 4.33 18.40
CA ASP A 210 -16.36 4.91 18.51
C ASP A 210 -16.28 6.18 19.38
N MET A 211 -16.82 7.28 18.87
CA MET A 211 -16.85 8.62 19.46
C MET A 211 -18.29 9.13 19.60
N SER A 212 -19.27 8.24 19.71
CA SER A 212 -20.65 8.59 20.06
C SER A 212 -20.69 9.41 21.35
N ASP A 213 -19.79 9.10 22.29
CA ASP A 213 -19.36 10.00 23.37
C ASP A 213 -17.94 10.52 23.08
N ARG A 214 -17.83 11.78 22.63
CA ARG A 214 -16.54 12.41 22.29
C ARG A 214 -15.65 12.67 23.52
N SER A 215 -16.21 12.60 24.73
CA SER A 215 -15.45 12.74 25.97
C SER A 215 -14.75 11.45 26.40
N ASP A 216 -15.19 10.30 25.88
CA ASP A 216 -14.60 8.98 26.15
C ASP A 216 -14.57 8.09 24.89
N PRO A 217 -13.70 8.36 23.92
CA PRO A 217 -13.57 7.52 22.72
C PRO A 217 -13.20 6.06 23.05
N GLU A 218 -14.00 5.12 22.55
CA GLU A 218 -13.85 3.69 22.83
C GLU A 218 -13.22 2.95 21.65
N LEU A 219 -12.13 2.21 21.87
CA LEU A 219 -11.52 1.35 20.85
C LEU A 219 -12.44 0.17 20.54
N ILE A 220 -12.95 0.07 19.32
CA ILE A 220 -13.88 -1.00 18.89
C ILE A 220 -13.25 -1.99 17.90
N ARG A 221 -12.18 -1.62 17.20
CA ARG A 221 -11.50 -2.54 16.28
C ARG A 221 -10.01 -2.21 16.17
N SER A 222 -9.18 -3.24 16.11
CA SER A 222 -7.74 -3.12 15.87
C SER A 222 -7.32 -4.16 14.84
N VAL A 223 -6.80 -3.69 13.71
CA VAL A 223 -6.33 -4.54 12.62
C VAL A 223 -4.84 -4.36 12.46
N ASP A 224 -4.09 -5.45 12.47
CA ASP A 224 -2.66 -5.46 12.24
C ASP A 224 -2.36 -6.16 10.93
N PHE A 225 -1.60 -5.51 10.06
CA PHE A 225 -1.02 -6.10 8.87
C PHE A 225 0.49 -6.17 9.03
N GLU A 226 1.06 -7.31 8.65
CA GLU A 226 2.50 -7.43 8.52
C GLU A 226 3.01 -6.45 7.46
N GLY A 227 4.02 -5.66 7.85
CA GLY A 227 4.67 -4.72 6.95
C GLY A 227 4.39 -3.26 7.32
N SER A 228 4.55 -2.40 6.32
CA SER A 228 4.53 -0.95 6.46
C SER A 228 3.35 -0.35 5.71
N TYR A 229 2.60 0.50 6.40
CA TYR A 229 1.55 1.31 5.81
C TYR A 229 2.15 2.33 4.84
N LEU A 230 1.60 2.41 3.62
CA LEU A 230 2.05 3.33 2.58
C LEU A 230 1.24 4.62 2.58
N SER A 231 -0.07 4.51 2.31
CA SER A 231 -1.03 5.63 2.30
C SER A 231 -2.45 5.07 2.14
N SER A 232 -3.46 5.93 2.28
CA SER A 232 -4.88 5.58 2.18
C SER A 232 -5.71 6.67 1.51
N ARG A 233 -6.89 6.29 1.04
CA ARG A 233 -7.90 7.17 0.45
C ARG A 233 -9.27 6.76 0.95
N LYS A 234 -10.09 7.74 1.33
CA LYS A 234 -11.48 7.52 1.76
C LYS A 234 -12.45 8.08 0.72
N ILE A 235 -13.40 7.25 0.30
CA ILE A 235 -14.46 7.59 -0.66
C ILE A 235 -15.79 7.21 -0.03
N GLY A 236 -16.60 8.21 0.31
CA GLY A 236 -17.80 8.00 1.12
C GLY A 236 -17.46 7.35 2.49
N PRO A 237 -18.07 6.22 2.85
CA PRO A 237 -17.76 5.48 4.07
C PRO A 237 -16.57 4.51 3.93
N TYR A 238 -16.09 4.24 2.70
CA TYR A 238 -15.06 3.24 2.44
C TYR A 238 -13.66 3.83 2.53
N VAL A 239 -12.79 3.15 3.27
CA VAL A 239 -11.38 3.49 3.40
C VAL A 239 -10.57 2.43 2.69
N TYR A 240 -9.81 2.83 1.67
CA TYR A 240 -8.88 2.00 0.93
C TYR A 240 -7.46 2.34 1.35
N PHE A 241 -6.63 1.33 1.60
CA PHE A 241 -5.26 1.55 2.07
C PHE A 241 -4.30 0.50 1.51
N VAL A 242 -3.02 0.89 1.44
CA VAL A 242 -1.97 0.09 0.81
C VAL A 242 -0.89 -0.24 1.84
N ILE A 243 -0.58 -1.53 1.96
CA ILE A 243 0.47 -2.06 2.84
C ILE A 243 1.56 -2.71 1.98
N ASN A 244 2.81 -2.31 2.22
CA ASN A 244 3.98 -3.00 1.68
C ASN A 244 4.49 -4.00 2.71
N SER A 245 4.69 -5.24 2.30
CA SER A 245 5.23 -6.30 3.15
C SER A 245 6.37 -7.04 2.45
N TYR A 246 7.27 -7.58 3.26
CA TYR A 246 8.45 -8.30 2.78
C TYR A 246 8.29 -9.78 3.11
N PRO A 247 8.59 -10.69 2.17
CA PRO A 247 8.67 -12.11 2.49
C PRO A 247 9.73 -12.33 3.58
N LYS A 248 9.36 -13.10 4.61
CA LYS A 248 10.28 -13.44 5.70
C LYS A 248 11.23 -14.57 5.26
N TYR A 249 12.22 -14.22 4.44
CA TYR A 249 13.16 -15.19 3.86
C TYR A 249 13.86 -16.11 4.88
N HIS A 250 14.10 -15.62 6.11
CA HIS A 250 14.73 -16.40 7.17
C HIS A 250 13.81 -17.46 7.82
N ILE A 251 12.52 -17.50 7.47
CA ILE A 251 11.55 -18.54 7.88
C ILE A 251 11.44 -19.62 6.79
N LEU A 252 11.85 -19.33 5.55
CA LEU A 252 11.77 -20.28 4.44
C LEU A 252 12.78 -21.44 4.53
N GLU A 253 13.82 -21.32 5.37
CA GLU A 253 14.70 -22.46 5.70
C GLU A 253 13.99 -23.38 6.72
N GLY A 254 13.26 -24.38 6.21
CA GLY A 254 12.54 -25.37 7.02
C GLY A 254 11.07 -25.02 7.31
N GLY A 255 10.59 -23.84 6.89
CA GLY A 255 9.18 -23.45 6.91
C GLY A 255 8.35 -24.04 5.75
N SER A 256 7.05 -23.79 5.78
CA SER A 256 6.13 -24.16 4.69
C SER A 256 6.18 -23.13 3.56
N ASP A 257 5.88 -23.54 2.32
CA ASP A 257 5.76 -22.61 1.18
C ASP A 257 4.67 -21.55 1.39
N GLU A 258 3.75 -21.76 2.33
CA GLU A 258 2.71 -20.79 2.65
C GLU A 258 3.19 -19.70 3.62
N ASP A 259 4.35 -19.87 4.26
CA ASP A 259 4.89 -18.94 5.26
C ASP A 259 5.37 -17.62 4.65
N ILE A 260 5.47 -17.56 3.31
CA ILE A 260 5.80 -16.34 2.58
C ILE A 260 4.63 -15.35 2.50
N ILE A 261 3.39 -15.82 2.70
CA ILE A 261 2.20 -14.99 2.57
C ILE A 261 2.14 -13.98 3.72
N PRO A 262 1.92 -12.67 3.44
CA PRO A 262 1.79 -11.67 4.49
C PRO A 262 0.69 -12.02 5.47
N LEU A 263 0.94 -11.76 6.75
CA LEU A 263 0.00 -12.04 7.81
C LEU A 263 -0.84 -10.81 8.16
N TYR A 264 -2.04 -11.05 8.65
CA TYR A 264 -2.88 -10.04 9.28
C TYR A 264 -3.61 -10.59 10.51
N ARG A 265 -4.10 -9.69 11.35
CA ARG A 265 -4.92 -9.99 12.52
C ARG A 265 -6.00 -8.94 12.63
N ASP A 266 -7.24 -9.37 12.85
CA ASP A 266 -8.40 -8.49 13.01
C ASP A 266 -9.04 -8.75 14.38
N ALA A 267 -8.83 -7.81 15.31
CA ALA A 267 -9.43 -7.84 16.63
C ALA A 267 -10.66 -6.91 16.65
N LYS A 268 -11.85 -7.52 16.61
CA LYS A 268 -13.13 -6.84 16.81
C LYS A 268 -13.35 -6.51 18.29
N LYS A 269 -14.41 -5.76 18.62
CA LYS A 269 -14.62 -5.18 19.96
C LYS A 269 -14.53 -6.22 21.07
N GLN A 270 -15.18 -7.37 20.89
CA GLN A 270 -15.18 -8.45 21.88
C GLN A 270 -13.81 -9.09 22.09
N ASP A 271 -12.86 -8.92 21.18
CA ASP A 271 -11.55 -9.57 21.20
C ASP A 271 -10.38 -8.61 21.49
N ILE A 272 -10.66 -7.31 21.67
CA ILE A 272 -9.67 -6.34 22.14
C ILE A 272 -9.05 -6.80 23.47
N GLY A 273 -7.71 -6.78 23.53
CA GLY A 273 -6.93 -7.24 24.69
C GLY A 273 -6.75 -8.76 24.78
N LYS A 274 -7.35 -9.56 23.89
CA LYS A 274 -7.11 -11.00 23.82
C LYS A 274 -5.92 -11.32 22.92
N ASN A 275 -5.33 -12.49 23.16
CA ASN A 275 -4.30 -13.04 22.26
C ASN A 275 -4.98 -13.74 21.08
N ILE A 276 -5.15 -13.02 19.96
CA ILE A 276 -5.66 -13.55 18.70
C ILE A 276 -4.50 -13.89 17.78
N SER A 277 -4.55 -15.07 17.16
CA SER A 277 -3.55 -15.51 16.20
C SER A 277 -3.60 -14.71 14.90
N PHE A 278 -2.44 -14.53 14.28
CA PHE A 278 -2.35 -14.04 12.91
C PHE A 278 -2.87 -15.09 11.92
N SER A 279 -3.48 -14.61 10.84
CA SER A 279 -3.93 -15.39 9.69
C SER A 279 -3.24 -14.87 8.42
N LYS A 280 -3.20 -15.71 7.38
CA LYS A 280 -2.68 -15.29 6.07
C LYS A 280 -3.66 -14.29 5.43
N THR A 281 -3.13 -13.29 4.74
CA THR A 281 -3.92 -12.28 4.02
C THR A 281 -4.74 -12.86 2.87
N CYS A 282 -4.23 -13.90 2.21
CA CYS A 282 -4.88 -14.64 1.12
C CYS A 282 -4.32 -16.07 0.99
N GLY A 283 -4.84 -16.89 0.07
CA GLY A 283 -4.20 -18.14 -0.35
C GLY A 283 -3.06 -17.90 -1.33
N CYS A 284 -2.08 -18.81 -1.43
CA CYS A 284 -0.92 -18.60 -2.32
C CYS A 284 -1.30 -18.44 -3.79
N VAL A 285 -2.35 -19.14 -4.22
CA VAL A 285 -2.85 -19.09 -5.61
C VAL A 285 -3.72 -17.86 -5.87
N ASP A 286 -4.09 -17.12 -4.83
CA ASP A 286 -4.83 -15.87 -4.94
C ASP A 286 -3.87 -14.68 -5.09
N VAL A 287 -2.58 -14.86 -4.76
CA VAL A 287 -1.53 -13.87 -5.00
C VAL A 287 -1.40 -13.63 -6.50
N GLN A 288 -1.50 -12.36 -6.86
CA GLN A 288 -1.43 -11.91 -8.24
C GLN A 288 -0.04 -11.36 -8.56
N TYR A 289 0.39 -11.46 -9.82
CA TYR A 289 1.65 -10.85 -10.28
C TYR A 289 1.58 -10.42 -11.75
N PHE A 290 2.56 -9.60 -12.14
CA PHE A 290 2.74 -9.14 -13.50
C PHE A 290 3.99 -9.76 -14.13
N GLU A 291 3.93 -10.00 -15.44
CA GLU A 291 5.11 -10.30 -16.22
C GLU A 291 5.77 -9.02 -16.78
N PRO A 292 7.10 -8.94 -16.82
CA PRO A 292 8.04 -9.90 -16.23
C PRO A 292 8.04 -9.81 -14.70
N ILE A 293 8.03 -10.96 -14.03
CA ILE A 293 7.98 -11.00 -12.58
C ILE A 293 9.36 -10.70 -11.97
N ASN A 294 9.42 -9.72 -11.07
CA ASN A 294 10.58 -9.48 -10.19
C ASN A 294 10.12 -9.39 -8.73
N PRO A 295 9.86 -10.54 -8.08
CA PRO A 295 9.22 -10.58 -6.77
C PRO A 295 10.20 -10.21 -5.66
N GLU A 296 10.03 -9.00 -5.11
CA GLU A 296 10.82 -8.55 -3.93
C GLU A 296 9.96 -8.34 -2.69
N ARG A 297 8.69 -7.99 -2.89
CA ARG A 297 7.73 -7.55 -1.88
C ARG A 297 6.31 -7.95 -2.30
N PHE A 298 5.39 -7.86 -1.35
CA PHE A 298 3.97 -7.86 -1.63
C PHE A 298 3.38 -6.48 -1.34
N VAL A 299 2.42 -6.10 -2.16
CA VAL A 299 1.49 -5.01 -1.93
C VAL A 299 0.14 -5.63 -1.55
N THR A 300 -0.36 -5.30 -0.37
CA THR A 300 -1.75 -5.58 -0.01
C THR A 300 -2.55 -4.30 -0.15
N ILE A 301 -3.53 -4.30 -1.06
CA ILE A 301 -4.57 -3.28 -1.10
C ILE A 301 -5.75 -3.82 -0.30
N ALA A 302 -6.12 -3.11 0.76
CA ALA A 302 -7.21 -3.52 1.62
C ALA A 302 -8.23 -2.40 1.76
N SER A 303 -9.45 -2.78 2.11
CA SER A 303 -10.53 -1.83 2.36
C SER A 303 -11.41 -2.25 3.52
N LEU A 304 -12.05 -1.26 4.14
CA LEU A 304 -13.07 -1.45 5.15
C LEU A 304 -14.13 -0.33 5.07
N SER A 305 -15.29 -0.57 5.68
CA SER A 305 -16.35 0.41 5.82
C SER A 305 -16.32 1.06 7.20
N LEU A 306 -16.51 2.38 7.25
CA LEU A 306 -16.79 3.13 8.49
C LEU A 306 -18.29 3.28 8.76
N GLU A 307 -19.16 2.83 7.85
CA GLU A 307 -20.60 2.73 8.09
C GLU A 307 -20.97 1.40 8.77
N ASP A 308 -20.23 0.34 8.46
CA ASP A 308 -20.26 -0.94 9.17
C ASP A 308 -18.85 -1.33 9.62
N PRO A 309 -18.37 -0.83 10.78
CA PRO A 309 -17.04 -1.14 11.30
C PRO A 309 -16.83 -2.61 11.65
N GLU A 310 -17.88 -3.46 11.66
CA GLU A 310 -17.78 -4.90 11.92
C GLU A 310 -17.68 -5.72 10.62
N ALA A 311 -17.88 -5.09 9.45
CA ALA A 311 -17.76 -5.74 8.15
C ALA A 311 -16.37 -6.36 7.93
N GLU A 312 -16.33 -7.44 7.16
CA GLU A 312 -15.08 -8.10 6.79
C GLU A 312 -14.20 -7.20 5.92
N ILE A 313 -12.89 -7.37 6.06
CA ILE A 313 -11.88 -6.57 5.35
C ILE A 313 -11.64 -7.19 3.98
N ASN A 314 -11.90 -6.46 2.91
CA ASN A 314 -11.50 -6.87 1.56
C ASN A 314 -9.97 -6.70 1.41
N LYS A 315 -9.31 -7.65 0.75
CA LYS A 315 -7.85 -7.71 0.61
C LYS A 315 -7.50 -8.28 -0.75
N GLU A 316 -6.72 -7.53 -1.52
CA GLU A 316 -6.07 -7.99 -2.75
C GLU A 316 -4.55 -7.96 -2.53
N VAL A 317 -3.87 -9.07 -2.82
CA VAL A 317 -2.44 -9.22 -2.61
C VAL A 317 -1.74 -9.42 -3.95
N VAL A 318 -0.81 -8.52 -4.23
CA VAL A 318 -0.07 -8.48 -5.50
C VAL A 318 1.43 -8.49 -5.22
N VAL A 319 2.20 -9.20 -6.04
CA VAL A 319 3.66 -9.12 -6.05
C VAL A 319 4.07 -7.77 -6.63
N GLY A 320 4.85 -7.01 -5.88
CA GLY A 320 5.33 -5.68 -6.28
C GLY A 320 5.66 -4.80 -5.08
N SER A 321 5.96 -3.53 -5.32
CA SER A 321 6.28 -2.55 -4.29
C SER A 321 5.57 -1.22 -4.52
N GLY A 322 4.58 -0.86 -3.71
CA GLY A 322 3.96 0.46 -3.82
C GLY A 322 4.89 1.57 -3.33
N GLN A 323 5.03 2.66 -4.07
CA GLN A 323 5.77 3.86 -3.64
C GLN A 323 4.89 5.09 -3.50
N ASN A 324 3.97 5.28 -4.45
CA ASN A 324 3.03 6.39 -4.45
C ASN A 324 1.65 5.89 -4.84
N ILE A 325 0.62 6.55 -4.32
CA ILE A 325 -0.77 6.25 -4.70
C ILE A 325 -1.50 7.51 -5.16
N TYR A 326 -2.45 7.32 -6.05
CA TYR A 326 -3.42 8.34 -6.47
C TYR A 326 -4.79 7.67 -6.57
N ALA A 327 -5.87 8.36 -6.22
CA ALA A 327 -7.22 7.81 -6.39
C ALA A 327 -8.17 8.81 -7.04
N SER A 328 -9.07 8.23 -7.83
CA SER A 328 -10.33 8.82 -8.28
C SER A 328 -11.49 8.12 -7.56
N LEU A 329 -12.73 8.53 -7.80
CA LEU A 329 -13.91 7.92 -7.18
C LEU A 329 -14.01 6.40 -7.45
N ASP A 330 -13.61 5.97 -8.65
CA ASP A 330 -13.80 4.58 -9.09
C ASP A 330 -12.48 3.83 -9.27
N ASN A 331 -11.32 4.47 -9.01
CA ASN A 331 -10.03 3.84 -9.29
C ASN A 331 -8.93 4.26 -8.32
N LEU A 332 -8.10 3.31 -7.92
CA LEU A 332 -6.84 3.52 -7.22
C LEU A 332 -5.68 3.21 -8.17
N TYR A 333 -4.64 4.04 -8.12
CA TYR A 333 -3.42 3.88 -8.86
C TYR A 333 -2.26 3.70 -7.89
N VAL A 334 -1.44 2.69 -8.10
CA VAL A 334 -0.25 2.42 -7.29
C VAL A 334 0.97 2.42 -8.21
N ALA A 335 1.89 3.36 -7.99
CA ALA A 335 3.10 3.48 -8.77
C ALA A 335 4.28 2.82 -8.05
N GLU A 336 5.09 2.10 -8.82
CA GLU A 336 6.34 1.49 -8.38
C GLU A 336 7.47 1.80 -9.36
N MET A 337 8.68 1.94 -8.82
CA MET A 337 9.88 2.06 -9.64
C MET A 337 10.49 0.68 -9.84
N ASN A 338 10.57 0.27 -11.11
CA ASN A 338 11.27 -0.93 -11.52
C ASN A 338 12.73 -0.55 -11.85
N TYR A 339 13.65 -0.99 -11.01
CA TYR A 339 15.07 -0.96 -11.29
C TYR A 339 15.45 -2.24 -12.05
N PRO A 340 15.72 -2.19 -13.35
CA PRO A 340 16.28 -3.35 -14.02
C PRO A 340 17.67 -3.63 -13.47
N PHE A 341 17.79 -4.71 -12.70
CA PHE A 341 19.07 -5.12 -12.12
C PHE A 341 20.09 -5.42 -13.20
N TRP A 342 21.26 -4.81 -13.07
CA TRP A 342 22.36 -4.90 -14.03
C TRP A 342 23.07 -6.26 -13.88
N PHE A 343 22.87 -7.17 -14.82
CA PHE A 343 23.76 -8.33 -14.95
C PHE A 343 25.09 -7.86 -15.54
N GLY A 344 26.21 -8.29 -14.95
CA GLY A 344 27.59 -7.95 -15.34
C GLY A 344 28.04 -8.45 -16.72
N VAL A 345 27.18 -8.38 -17.73
CA VAL A 345 27.53 -8.51 -19.14
C VAL A 345 27.66 -7.08 -19.67
N ARG A 346 28.77 -6.79 -20.35
CA ARG A 346 28.90 -5.62 -21.23
C ARG A 346 27.81 -5.68 -22.33
N SER A 347 26.59 -5.30 -21.98
CA SER A 347 25.53 -4.94 -22.92
C SER A 347 25.70 -3.45 -23.22
N GLU A 348 25.63 -3.07 -24.50
CA GLU A 348 25.68 -1.67 -24.92
C GLU A 348 24.39 -0.90 -24.56
N GLU A 349 23.34 -1.59 -24.09
CA GLU A 349 22.08 -0.99 -23.64
C GLU A 349 22.04 -0.88 -22.11
N ILE A 350 22.11 0.35 -21.60
CA ILE A 350 21.83 0.66 -20.19
C ILE A 350 20.33 0.43 -19.99
N PRO A 351 19.91 -0.54 -19.16
CA PRO A 351 18.50 -0.76 -18.96
C PRO A 351 17.91 0.45 -18.24
N GLN A 352 16.90 1.07 -18.84
CA GLN A 352 16.31 2.30 -18.34
C GLN A 352 15.43 2.01 -17.13
N GLU A 353 15.52 2.87 -16.13
CA GLU A 353 14.57 2.92 -15.03
C GLU A 353 13.16 3.08 -15.62
N LYS A 354 12.19 2.34 -15.06
CA LYS A 354 10.80 2.43 -15.47
C LYS A 354 9.92 2.64 -14.26
N THR A 355 8.90 3.46 -14.40
CA THR A 355 7.79 3.50 -13.46
C THR A 355 6.68 2.59 -13.97
N ILE A 356 6.29 1.60 -13.17
CA ILE A 356 5.09 0.82 -13.43
C ILE A 356 3.95 1.43 -12.62
N VAL A 357 2.82 1.70 -13.27
CA VAL A 357 1.61 2.18 -12.60
C VAL A 357 0.54 1.12 -12.72
N HIS A 358 0.08 0.63 -11.58
CA HIS A 358 -1.02 -0.32 -11.45
C HIS A 358 -2.33 0.43 -11.26
N LYS A 359 -3.40 -0.05 -11.88
CA LYS A 359 -4.75 0.49 -11.74
C LYS A 359 -5.67 -0.57 -11.15
N PHE A 360 -6.40 -0.18 -10.13
CA PHE A 360 -7.43 -0.96 -9.47
C PHE A 360 -8.76 -0.22 -9.58
N SER A 361 -9.85 -0.91 -9.87
CA SER A 361 -11.21 -0.40 -9.73
C SER A 361 -11.63 -0.45 -8.26
N LEU A 362 -12.38 0.56 -7.85
CA LEU A 362 -12.96 0.69 -6.52
C LEU A 362 -14.48 0.70 -6.68
N ASP A 363 -15.17 -0.20 -5.98
CA ASP A 363 -16.63 -0.29 -6.01
C ASP A 363 -17.16 -0.67 -4.63
N GLU A 364 -17.64 0.32 -3.87
CA GLU A 364 -18.28 0.11 -2.55
C GLU A 364 -17.47 -0.80 -1.59
N GLY A 365 -16.15 -0.61 -1.55
CA GLY A 365 -15.21 -1.39 -0.74
C GLY A 365 -14.58 -2.55 -1.49
N GLU A 366 -15.17 -3.04 -2.58
CA GLU A 366 -14.52 -4.02 -3.44
C GLU A 366 -13.36 -3.39 -4.21
N VAL A 367 -12.24 -4.10 -4.25
CA VAL A 367 -11.04 -3.72 -4.99
C VAL A 367 -10.77 -4.79 -6.02
N SER A 368 -10.54 -4.40 -7.26
CA SER A 368 -10.16 -5.34 -8.31
C SER A 368 -9.12 -4.72 -9.22
N HIS A 369 -8.09 -5.47 -9.56
CA HIS A 369 -7.10 -4.97 -10.50
C HIS A 369 -7.66 -4.90 -11.93
N VAL A 370 -7.36 -3.82 -12.63
CA VAL A 370 -7.85 -3.54 -13.99
C VAL A 370 -6.75 -3.65 -15.03
N GLY A 371 -5.55 -3.17 -14.73
CA GLY A 371 -4.43 -3.14 -15.68
C GLY A 371 -3.23 -2.37 -15.15
N HIS A 372 -2.12 -2.42 -15.88
CA HIS A 372 -0.93 -1.62 -15.59
C HIS A 372 -0.44 -0.87 -16.84
N MET A 373 0.46 0.07 -16.62
CA MET A 373 1.21 0.75 -17.67
C MET A 373 2.66 0.96 -17.23
N GLU A 374 3.56 1.03 -18.21
CA GLU A 374 4.95 1.41 -17.99
C GLU A 374 5.19 2.83 -18.51
N ALA A 375 5.94 3.62 -17.76
CA ALA A 375 6.47 4.91 -18.17
C ALA A 375 8.00 4.92 -18.00
N PRO A 376 8.76 5.58 -18.92
CA PRO A 376 10.18 5.83 -18.71
C PRO A 376 10.43 6.62 -17.41
N GLY A 377 11.45 6.23 -16.66
CA GLY A 377 11.92 6.88 -15.43
C GLY A 377 12.76 8.13 -15.68
#